data_AF-A0AAW5F1P9-F1
#
_entry.id   AF-A0AAW5F1P9-F1
#
_cell.length_a   1.000
_cell.length_b   1.000
_cell.length_c   1.000
_cell.angle_alpha   90.00
_cell.angle_beta   90.00
_cell.angle_gamma   90.00
#
_symmetry.space_group_name_H-M   'P 1'
#
loop_
_entity.id
_entity.type
_entity.pdbx_description
1 polymer ?
#
loop_
_entity_poly.entity_id
_entity_poly.type
_entity_poly.pdbx_seq_one_letter_code
_entity_poly.pdbx_strand_id
1 'polypeptide(L)'
;MEVDFSESNENKVWTEEEIKSKFSDRFNQDKHLEIVDYEVVSDNAYERIGAVLLKDRDTGAAEVAFIDNEGDFQKLGISAELAPEPEFTYIGNGVVSFKLLTVEGTLYTCEVSFTKENDEIKFVVKEVFD
;
A
#
# COMPACT_ATOMS: atom_id res chain seq x y z
N MET A 1 40.42 12.27 -5.86
CA MET A 1 39.57 11.29 -5.16
C MET A 1 38.22 11.97 -5.06
N GLU A 2 37.37 11.74 -6.05
CA GLU A 2 36.01 12.27 -6.05
C GLU A 2 35.24 11.45 -5.02
N VAL A 3 34.88 12.11 -3.92
CA VAL A 3 33.92 11.57 -2.97
C VAL A 3 32.55 11.75 -3.60
N ASP A 4 32.07 10.69 -4.22
CA ASP A 4 30.67 10.56 -4.62
C ASP A 4 29.85 10.52 -3.32
N PHE A 5 29.28 11.66 -2.97
CA PHE A 5 28.26 11.72 -1.93
C PHE A 5 27.03 11.04 -2.53
N SER A 6 26.88 9.73 -2.30
CA SER A 6 25.59 9.08 -2.48
C SER A 6 24.61 9.89 -1.63
N GLU A 7 23.70 10.64 -2.27
CA GLU A 7 22.61 11.32 -1.59
C GLU A 7 21.87 10.26 -0.77
N SER A 8 22.12 10.25 0.54
CA SER A 8 21.31 9.46 1.46
C SER A 8 19.88 9.96 1.28
N ASN A 9 19.04 9.14 0.63
CA ASN A 9 17.60 9.40 0.45
C ASN A 9 16.84 9.46 1.81
N GLU A 10 17.54 9.43 2.94
CA GLU A 10 17.02 9.48 4.31
C GLU A 10 16.17 10.73 4.62
N ASN A 11 16.18 11.74 3.75
CA ASN A 11 15.36 12.95 3.92
C ASN A 11 14.56 13.34 2.66
N LYS A 12 14.42 12.40 1.71
CA LYS A 12 13.62 12.63 0.51
C LYS A 12 12.14 12.59 0.87
N VAL A 13 11.42 13.68 0.63
CA VAL A 13 9.96 13.70 0.67
C VAL A 13 9.46 13.10 -0.62
N TRP A 14 8.79 11.95 -0.53
CA TRP A 14 8.18 11.29 -1.67
C TRP A 14 6.82 11.90 -1.99
N THR A 15 6.49 11.92 -3.27
CA THR A 15 5.18 12.34 -3.78
C THR A 15 4.40 11.15 -4.32
N GLU A 16 3.07 11.25 -4.34
CA GLU A 16 2.20 10.22 -4.92
C GLU A 16 2.57 9.92 -6.39
N GLU A 17 2.95 10.93 -7.17
CA GLU A 17 3.37 10.74 -8.57
C GLU A 17 4.62 9.87 -8.67
N GLU A 18 5.58 10.01 -7.75
CA GLU A 18 6.77 9.17 -7.70
C GLU A 18 6.46 7.74 -7.25
N ILE A 19 5.57 7.58 -6.25
CA ILE A 19 5.10 6.26 -5.83
C ILE A 19 4.42 5.56 -7.00
N LYS A 20 3.52 6.27 -7.69
CA LYS A 20 2.82 5.79 -8.88
C LYS A 20 3.79 5.38 -9.98
N SER A 21 4.80 6.20 -10.29
CA SER A 21 5.81 5.88 -11.29
C SER A 21 6.57 4.62 -10.91
N LYS A 22 7.16 4.57 -9.70
CA LYS A 22 7.96 3.43 -9.22
C LYS A 22 7.15 2.14 -9.16
N PHE A 23 5.94 2.23 -8.64
CA PHE A 23 5.05 1.09 -8.56
C PHE A 23 4.69 0.62 -9.97
N SER A 24 4.26 1.51 -10.86
CA SER A 24 3.87 1.14 -12.24
C SER A 24 5.03 0.55 -13.05
N ASP A 25 6.27 1.00 -12.82
CA ASP A 25 7.47 0.48 -13.51
C ASP A 25 7.77 -0.98 -13.15
N ARG A 26 7.46 -1.38 -11.91
CA ARG A 26 7.70 -2.73 -11.37
C ARG A 26 6.45 -3.61 -11.39
N PHE A 27 5.28 -2.98 -11.35
CA PHE A 27 4.00 -3.63 -11.41
C PHE A 27 3.76 -4.12 -12.83
N ASN A 28 4.17 -5.37 -13.05
CA ASN A 28 3.78 -6.10 -14.24
C ASN A 28 2.25 -6.07 -14.28
N GLN A 29 1.65 -5.63 -15.39
CA GLN A 29 0.20 -5.58 -15.56
C GLN A 29 -0.39 -6.99 -15.52
N ASP A 30 -0.45 -7.58 -14.33
CA ASP A 30 -1.25 -8.74 -14.04
C ASP A 30 -2.67 -8.34 -14.41
N LYS A 31 -3.21 -8.94 -15.48
CA LYS A 31 -4.42 -8.43 -16.15
C LYS A 31 -5.62 -8.36 -15.21
N HIS A 32 -5.53 -9.12 -14.11
CA HIS A 32 -6.51 -9.29 -13.07
C HIS A 32 -6.50 -8.16 -12.05
N LEU A 33 -5.43 -7.37 -11.92
CA LEU A 33 -5.33 -6.31 -10.92
C LEU A 33 -5.44 -4.92 -11.53
N GLU A 34 -6.26 -4.10 -10.88
CA GLU A 34 -6.44 -2.68 -11.16
C GLU A 34 -5.87 -1.86 -10.02
N ILE A 35 -5.14 -0.78 -10.35
CA ILE A 35 -4.69 0.17 -9.33
C ILE A 35 -5.80 1.17 -9.09
N VAL A 36 -6.23 1.29 -7.85
CA VAL A 36 -7.34 2.16 -7.43
C VAL A 36 -6.82 3.46 -6.85
N ASP A 37 -5.85 3.39 -5.94
CA ASP A 37 -5.33 4.59 -5.26
C ASP A 37 -3.89 4.42 -4.75
N TYR A 38 -3.25 5.53 -4.39
CA TYR A 38 -1.88 5.59 -3.89
C TYR A 38 -1.80 6.48 -2.66
N GLU A 39 -0.95 6.11 -1.72
CA GLU A 39 -0.70 6.89 -0.53
C GLU A 39 0.80 6.95 -0.25
N VAL A 40 1.27 8.08 0.28
CA VAL A 40 2.67 8.25 0.67
C VAL A 40 2.86 7.80 2.11
N VAL A 41 3.83 6.91 2.32
CA VAL A 41 4.28 6.52 3.67
C VAL A 41 5.23 7.61 4.18
N SER A 42 4.63 8.67 4.72
CA SER A 42 5.33 9.94 5.02
C SER A 42 6.34 9.87 6.17
N ASP A 43 6.24 8.86 7.03
CA ASP A 43 7.14 8.61 8.16
C ASP A 43 8.20 7.52 7.85
N ASN A 44 8.27 7.05 6.60
CA ASN A 44 9.20 6.00 6.15
C ASN A 44 9.14 4.72 6.99
N ALA A 45 7.96 4.39 7.53
CA ALA A 45 7.76 3.21 8.35
C ALA A 45 8.24 1.94 7.63
N TYR A 46 9.14 1.20 8.27
CA TYR A 46 9.70 -0.06 7.75
C TYR A 46 10.30 0.05 6.34
N GLU A 47 10.93 1.20 6.05
CA GLU A 47 11.60 1.52 4.79
C GLU A 47 10.64 1.60 3.58
N ARG A 48 9.33 1.65 3.84
CA ARG A 48 8.31 1.83 2.81
C ARG A 48 8.17 3.31 2.51
N ILE A 49 8.08 3.64 1.23
CA ILE A 49 7.89 5.02 0.73
C ILE A 49 6.45 5.28 0.30
N GLY A 50 5.68 4.22 0.03
CA GLY A 50 4.30 4.33 -0.41
C GLY A 50 3.48 3.07 -0.16
N ALA A 51 2.17 3.25 -0.21
CA ALA A 51 1.19 2.18 -0.20
C ALA A 51 0.27 2.34 -1.42
N VAL A 52 -0.23 1.22 -1.93
CA VAL A 52 -1.04 1.18 -3.14
C VAL A 52 -2.24 0.29 -2.90
N LEU A 53 -3.42 0.82 -3.19
CA LEU A 53 -4.67 0.07 -3.15
C LEU A 53 -4.96 -0.52 -4.52
N LEU A 54 -5.18 -1.82 -4.55
CA LEU A 54 -5.45 -2.59 -5.74
C LEU A 54 -6.82 -3.25 -5.62
N LYS A 55 -7.44 -3.51 -6.77
CA LYS A 55 -8.68 -4.27 -6.89
C LYS A 55 -8.50 -5.40 -7.89
N ASP A 56 -8.85 -6.60 -7.48
CA ASP A 56 -9.01 -7.73 -8.37
C ASP A 56 -10.27 -7.53 -9.24
N ARG A 57 -10.09 -7.57 -10.56
CA ARG A 57 -11.13 -7.29 -11.55
C ARG A 57 -12.14 -8.42 -11.72
N ASP A 58 -11.75 -9.65 -11.39
CA ASP A 58 -12.61 -10.81 -11.55
C ASP A 58 -13.50 -11.02 -10.31
N THR A 59 -12.94 -10.78 -9.14
CA THR A 59 -13.57 -11.04 -7.84
C THR A 59 -14.05 -9.77 -7.13
N GLY A 60 -13.53 -8.61 -7.50
CA GLY A 60 -13.75 -7.36 -6.79
C GLY A 60 -12.97 -7.22 -5.48
N ALA A 61 -12.16 -8.22 -5.12
CA ALA A 61 -11.43 -8.27 -3.87
C ALA A 61 -10.36 -7.16 -3.78
N ALA A 62 -10.18 -6.61 -2.59
CA ALA A 62 -9.14 -5.62 -2.35
C ALA A 62 -7.77 -6.28 -2.13
N GLU A 63 -6.71 -5.70 -2.68
CA GLU A 63 -5.34 -5.98 -2.26
C GLU A 63 -4.63 -4.66 -1.87
N VAL A 64 -3.70 -4.75 -0.93
CA VAL A 64 -2.85 -3.63 -0.53
C VAL A 64 -1.40 -3.99 -0.77
N ALA A 65 -0.64 -3.10 -1.39
CA ALA A 65 0.79 -3.24 -1.57
C ALA A 65 1.55 -2.11 -0.87
N PHE A 66 2.69 -2.43 -0.26
CA PHE A 66 3.64 -1.44 0.27
C PHE A 66 4.95 -1.52 -0.50
N ILE A 67 5.46 -0.39 -0.98
CA ILE A 67 6.64 -0.28 -1.84
C ILE A 67 7.78 0.44 -1.12
N ASP A 68 9.02 -0.03 -1.29
CA ASP A 68 10.23 0.65 -0.81
C ASP A 68 10.87 1.54 -1.87
N ASN A 69 11.95 2.21 -1.46
CA ASN A 69 12.70 3.12 -2.32
C ASN A 69 13.34 2.45 -3.55
N GLU A 70 13.61 1.15 -3.51
CA GLU A 70 14.18 0.37 -4.61
C GLU A 70 13.11 -0.04 -5.64
N GLY A 71 11.84 0.10 -5.23
CA GLY A 71 10.67 -0.26 -6.00
C GLY A 71 10.20 -1.69 -5.73
N ASP A 72 10.81 -2.39 -4.77
CA ASP A 72 10.35 -3.69 -4.33
C ASP A 72 9.11 -3.52 -3.45
N PHE A 73 8.14 -4.39 -3.64
CA PHE A 73 6.85 -4.27 -2.96
C PHE A 73 6.37 -5.61 -2.41
N GLN A 74 5.61 -5.54 -1.32
CA GLN A 74 4.92 -6.68 -0.73
C GLN A 74 3.44 -6.40 -0.68
N LYS A 75 2.65 -7.43 -0.99
CA LYS A 75 1.21 -7.31 -1.12
C LYS A 75 0.46 -8.27 -0.23
N LEU A 76 -0.73 -7.86 0.16
CA LEU A 76 -1.70 -8.64 0.93
C LEU A 76 -3.05 -8.57 0.22
N GLY A 77 -3.61 -9.74 -0.12
CA GLY A 77 -4.98 -9.85 -0.58
C GLY A 77 -5.96 -9.96 0.59
N ILE A 78 -7.11 -9.30 0.46
CA ILE A 78 -8.18 -9.30 1.45
C ILE A 78 -9.41 -9.91 0.80
N SER A 79 -10.01 -10.90 1.46
CA SER A 79 -11.18 -11.63 0.96
C SER A 79 -12.49 -10.85 1.17
N ALA A 80 -12.52 -9.59 0.73
CA ALA A 80 -13.70 -8.73 0.77
C ALA A 80 -13.69 -7.75 -0.40
N GLU A 81 -14.89 -7.37 -0.85
CA GLU A 81 -15.05 -6.48 -2.00
C GLU A 81 -14.69 -5.05 -1.64
N LEU A 82 -13.98 -4.36 -2.54
CA LEU A 82 -13.61 -2.96 -2.36
C LEU A 82 -14.84 -2.05 -2.48
N ALA A 83 -15.01 -1.12 -1.53
CA ALA A 83 -16.08 -0.15 -1.59
C ALA A 83 -15.96 0.76 -2.84
N PRO A 84 -17.08 1.28 -3.38
CA PRO A 84 -17.05 2.22 -4.51
C PRO A 84 -16.23 3.49 -4.22
N GLU A 85 -16.31 3.98 -2.98
CA GLU A 85 -15.51 5.06 -2.43
C GLU A 85 -14.71 4.51 -1.26
N PRO A 86 -13.50 3.97 -1.51
CA PRO A 86 -12.73 3.27 -0.49
C PRO A 86 -12.06 4.20 0.51
N GLU A 87 -11.91 5.50 0.25
CA GLU A 87 -11.24 6.45 1.16
C GLU A 87 -9.89 5.91 1.66
N PHE A 88 -9.01 5.53 0.72
CA PHE A 88 -7.69 5.02 1.06
C PHE A 88 -6.87 6.12 1.70
N THR A 89 -6.27 5.84 2.85
CA THR A 89 -5.50 6.85 3.60
C THR A 89 -4.39 6.20 4.39
N TYR A 90 -3.20 6.78 4.36
CA TYR A 90 -2.13 6.42 5.28
C TYR A 90 -2.31 7.08 6.65
N ILE A 91 -2.35 6.28 7.71
CA ILE A 91 -2.58 6.77 9.09
C ILE A 91 -1.34 6.68 9.99
N GLY A 92 -0.17 6.35 9.42
CA GLY A 92 1.12 6.31 10.13
C GLY A 92 1.54 4.92 10.59
N ASN A 93 2.82 4.76 10.95
CA ASN A 93 3.43 3.54 11.46
C ASN A 93 3.21 2.29 10.60
N GLY A 94 3.19 2.44 9.28
CA GLY A 94 2.96 1.34 8.35
C GLY A 94 1.49 0.91 8.25
N VAL A 95 0.55 1.76 8.68
CA VAL A 95 -0.88 1.43 8.67
C VAL A 95 -1.62 2.26 7.62
N VAL A 96 -2.43 1.59 6.81
CA VAL A 96 -3.39 2.21 5.90
C VAL A 96 -4.81 1.85 6.30
N SER A 97 -5.74 2.75 6.01
CA SER A 97 -7.18 2.59 6.24
C SER A 97 -7.95 2.74 4.94
N PHE A 98 -8.99 1.93 4.74
CA PHE A 98 -9.92 2.02 3.61
C PHE A 98 -11.21 1.26 3.88
N LYS A 99 -12.25 1.57 3.12
CA LYS A 99 -13.58 0.98 3.23
C LYS A 99 -13.75 -0.23 2.33
N LEU A 100 -14.37 -1.25 2.90
CA LEU A 100 -14.70 -2.52 2.25
C LEU A 100 -16.19 -2.80 2.42
N LEU A 101 -16.68 -3.72 1.60
CA LEU A 101 -18.03 -4.25 1.68
C LEU A 101 -18.00 -5.67 2.25
N THR A 102 -18.89 -5.93 3.21
CA THR A 102 -19.21 -7.30 3.62
C THR A 102 -19.95 -8.02 2.48
N VAL A 103 -20.05 -9.34 2.57
CA VAL A 103 -20.87 -10.15 1.64
C VAL A 103 -22.35 -9.74 1.60
N GLU A 104 -22.84 -9.07 2.64
CA GLU A 104 -24.21 -8.54 2.72
C GLU A 104 -24.33 -7.10 2.17
N GLY A 105 -23.22 -6.49 1.74
CA GLY A 105 -23.18 -5.12 1.20
C GLY A 105 -23.07 -4.02 2.26
N THR A 106 -22.86 -4.37 3.53
CA THR A 106 -22.59 -3.38 4.59
C THR A 106 -21.15 -2.86 4.48
N LEU A 107 -20.98 -1.54 4.51
CA LEU A 107 -19.68 -0.87 4.55
C LEU A 107 -19.04 -1.02 5.93
N TYR A 108 -17.73 -1.26 5.95
CA TYR A 108 -16.90 -1.22 7.16
C TYR A 108 -15.51 -0.70 6.81
N THR A 109 -14.79 -0.23 7.82
CA THR A 109 -13.41 0.26 7.66
C THR A 109 -12.44 -0.88 7.93
N CYS A 110 -11.43 -1.02 7.09
CA CYS A 110 -10.37 -2.00 7.19
C CYS A 110 -9.04 -1.27 7.39
N GLU A 111 -8.32 -1.64 8.43
CA GLU A 111 -6.95 -1.18 8.68
C GLU A 111 -5.98 -2.31 8.37
N VAL A 112 -4.99 -2.03 7.51
CA VAL A 112 -3.91 -2.96 7.19
C VAL A 112 -2.62 -2.39 7.73
N SER A 113 -1.98 -3.12 8.65
CA SER A 113 -0.68 -2.78 9.20
C SER A 113 0.41 -3.64 8.55
N PHE A 114 1.43 -3.00 8.01
CA PHE A 114 2.67 -3.61 7.58
C PHE A 114 3.74 -3.45 8.66
N THR A 115 4.42 -4.54 9.03
CA THR A 115 5.62 -4.47 9.87
C THR A 115 6.74 -5.33 9.29
N LYS A 116 7.98 -4.90 9.54
CA LYS A 116 9.21 -5.62 9.17
C LYS A 116 10.14 -5.67 10.37
N GLU A 117 10.43 -6.87 10.87
CA GLU A 117 11.37 -7.10 11.99
C GLU A 117 12.35 -8.22 11.62
N ASN A 118 13.66 -7.95 11.61
CA ASN A 118 14.70 -8.93 11.24
C ASN A 118 14.41 -9.64 9.89
N ASP A 119 14.05 -8.87 8.86
CA ASP A 119 13.62 -9.34 7.53
C ASP A 119 12.31 -10.17 7.51
N GLU A 120 11.68 -10.40 8.65
CA GLU A 120 10.35 -11.02 8.71
C GLU A 120 9.27 -9.96 8.47
N ILE A 121 8.47 -10.19 7.43
CA ILE A 121 7.37 -9.32 7.04
C ILE A 121 6.07 -9.86 7.62
N LYS A 122 5.30 -8.98 8.27
CA LYS A 122 3.99 -9.30 8.82
C LYS A 122 2.95 -8.30 8.35
N PHE A 123 1.77 -8.84 8.09
CA PHE A 123 0.58 -8.07 7.83
C PHE A 123 -0.45 -8.37 8.92
N VAL A 124 -1.06 -7.33 9.47
CA VAL A 124 -2.19 -7.45 10.40
C VAL A 124 -3.36 -6.71 9.79
N VAL A 125 -4.49 -7.41 9.66
CA VAL A 125 -5.75 -6.85 9.17
C VAL A 125 -6.67 -6.67 10.37
N LYS A 126 -7.26 -5.49 10.49
CA LYS A 126 -8.23 -5.16 11.53
C LYS A 126 -9.48 -4.59 10.88
N GLU A 127 -10.61 -5.23 11.17
CA GLU A 127 -11.93 -4.78 10.73
C GLU A 127 -12.52 -3.87 11.81
N VAL A 128 -12.98 -2.70 11.41
CA VAL A 128 -13.59 -1.67 12.25
C VAL A 128 -15.00 -1.45 11.74
N PHE A 129 -15.97 -1.91 12.52
CA PHE A 129 -17.39 -1.70 12.29
C PHE A 129 -17.86 -0.51 13.11
N ASP A 130 -18.57 0.43 12.48
CA ASP A 130 -19.30 1.52 13.16
C ASP A 130 -20.51 1.00 13.96
#